data_AF-A0A1C5HTD6-F1
#
_entry.id   AF-A0A1C5HTD6-F1
#
_cell.length_a   1.000
_cell.length_b   1.000
_cell.length_c   1.000
_cell.angle_alpha   90.00
_cell.angle_beta   90.00
_cell.angle_gamma   90.00
#
_symmetry.space_group_name_H-M   'P 1'
#
loop_
_entity.id
_entity.type
_entity.pdbx_description
1 polymer ?
#
loop_
_entity_poly.entity_id
_entity_poly.type
_entity_poly.pdbx_seq_one_letter_code
_entity_poly.pdbx_strand_id
1 'polypeptide(L)' 'MREWVCGCCGRWRVGVELIRGRYRYRLSHRYRPEHGGGRNVLGEVGSVAELTELLARRTPIGLADLRETDLREAG' A
#
# COMPACT_ATOMS: atom_id res chain seq x y z
N MET A 1 4.29 0.01 12.25
CA MET A 1 4.03 0.62 10.93
C MET A 1 2.65 0.13 10.49
N ARG A 2 1.78 1.01 9.97
CA ARG A 2 0.45 0.58 9.49
C ARG A 2 0.56 0.18 8.02
N GLU A 3 -0.13 -0.88 7.62
CA GLU A 3 -0.24 -1.27 6.22
C GLU A 3 -1.71 -1.39 5.85
N TRP A 4 -2.08 -0.90 4.67
CA TRP A 4 -3.38 -1.16 4.07
C TRP A 4 -3.21 -2.11 2.92
N VAL A 5 -4.11 -3.08 2.78
CA VAL A 5 -3.97 -4.18 1.82
C VAL A 5 -5.27 -4.30 1.03
N CYS A 6 -5.23 -4.59 -0.27
CA CYS A 6 -6.47 -4.86 -1.00
C CYS A 6 -7.20 -6.04 -0.35
N GLY A 7 -8.44 -5.83 0.07
CA GLY A 7 -9.30 -6.89 0.60
C GLY A 7 -9.65 -7.96 -0.45
N CYS A 8 -9.48 -7.62 -1.73
CA CYS A 8 -9.79 -8.49 -2.86
C CYS A 8 -8.79 -9.64 -3.07
N CYS A 9 -7.50 -9.36 -2.99
CA CYS A 9 -6.44 -10.30 -3.40
C CYS A 9 -5.13 -10.17 -2.63
N GLY A 10 -4.99 -9.16 -1.77
CA GLY A 10 -3.78 -8.91 -1.00
C GLY A 10 -2.54 -8.48 -1.79
N ARG A 11 -2.65 -8.28 -3.11
CA ARG A 11 -1.51 -7.94 -3.99
C ARG A 11 -1.11 -6.47 -3.87
N TRP A 12 -2.08 -5.57 -3.78
CA TRP A 12 -1.83 -4.15 -3.60
C TRP A 12 -1.71 -3.83 -2.13
N ARG A 13 -0.66 -3.09 -1.76
CA ARG A 13 -0.36 -2.73 -0.38
C ARG A 13 0.09 -1.27 -0.30
N VAL A 14 -0.44 -0.55 0.68
CA VAL A 14 -0.05 0.82 1.01
C VAL A 14 0.58 0.81 2.39
N GLY A 15 1.90 1.02 2.45
CA GLY A 15 2.58 1.27 3.71
C GLY A 15 2.29 2.70 4.16
N VAL A 16 1.98 2.89 5.44
CA VAL A 16 1.75 4.21 6.05
C VAL A 16 2.79 4.45 7.12
N GLU A 17 3.61 5.47 6.90
CA GLU A 17 4.70 5.87 7.79
C GLU A 17 4.48 7.32 8.24
N LEU A 18 4.71 7.62 9.52
CA LEU A 18 4.72 8.99 10.04
C LEU A 18 6.16 9.40 10.28
N ILE A 19 6.70 10.24 9.40
CA ILE A 19 8.10 10.68 9.42
C ILE A 19 8.15 12.16 9.76
N ARG A 20 8.70 12.51 10.94
CA ARG A 20 8.81 13.91 11.41
C ARG A 20 7.49 14.69 11.33
N GLY A 21 6.38 14.04 11.73
CA GLY A 21 5.04 14.65 11.72
C GLY A 21 4.38 14.72 10.34
N ARG A 22 4.98 14.16 9.29
CA ARG A 22 4.39 14.07 7.95
C ARG A 22 4.07 12.62 7.60
N TYR A 23 2.86 12.39 7.13
CA TYR A 23 2.48 11.08 6.62
C TYR A 23 3.18 10.82 5.29
N ARG A 24 3.57 9.55 5.08
CA ARG A 24 4.06 9.03 3.82
C ARG A 24 3.31 7.75 3.50
N TYR A 25 2.70 7.72 2.33
CA TYR A 25 1.94 6.59 1.82
C TYR A 25 2.74 5.97 0.68
N ARG A 26 3.16 4.71 0.83
CA ARG A 26 3.94 3.97 -0.17
C ARG A 26 3.09 2.88 -0.80
N LEU A 27 2.72 3.07 -2.06
CA LEU A 27 2.01 2.05 -2.83
C LEU A 27 3.00 1.02 -3.37
N SER A 28 2.70 -0.25 -3.13
CA SER A 28 3.47 -1.38 -3.61
C SER A 28 2.59 -2.50 -4.15
N HIS A 29 3.15 -3.25 -5.09
CA HIS A 29 2.57 -4.45 -5.65
C HIS A 29 3.39 -5.66 -5.21
N ARG A 30 2.71 -6.64 -4.61
CA ARG A 30 3.27 -7.94 -4.26
C ARG A 30 2.98 -8.92 -5.37
N TYR A 31 4.03 -9.41 -6.02
CA TYR A 31 3.90 -10.48 -7.00
C TYR A 31 3.57 -11.79 -6.29
N ARG A 32 2.92 -12.69 -7.03
CA ARG A 32 2.64 -14.02 -6.52
C ARG A 32 3.95 -14.78 -6.25
N PRO A 33 3.97 -15.73 -5.31
CA PRO A 33 5.16 -16.54 -5.01
C PRO A 33 5.71 -17.27 -6.25
N GLU A 34 4.83 -17.69 -7.16
CA GLU A 34 5.16 -18.31 -8.46
C GLU A 34 6.04 -17.41 -9.37
N HIS A 35 6.06 -16.09 -9.14
CA HIS A 35 6.91 -15.13 -9.85
C HIS A 35 8.05 -14.58 -8.98
N GLY A 36 8.47 -15.34 -7.95
CA GLY A 36 9.55 -14.96 -7.04
C GLY A 36 9.11 -14.16 -5.81
N GLY A 37 7.80 -13.92 -5.63
CA GLY A 37 7.23 -13.37 -4.38
C GLY A 37 7.67 -11.95 -3.99
N GLY A 38 8.35 -11.24 -4.90
CA GLY A 38 8.90 -9.91 -4.66
C GLY A 38 7.84 -8.82 -4.47
N ARG A 39 8.28 -7.68 -3.93
CA ARG A 39 7.49 -6.46 -3.78
C ARG A 39 8.11 -5.36 -4.64
N ASN A 40 7.31 -4.70 -5.47
CA ASN A 40 7.73 -3.53 -6.24
C ASN A 40 6.99 -2.28 -5.75
N VAL A 41 7.70 -1.17 -5.60
CA VAL A 41 7.12 0.12 -5.19
C VAL A 41 6.71 0.89 -6.43
N LEU A 42 5.45 1.32 -6.48
CA LEU A 42 4.87 2.01 -7.64
C LEU A 42 4.81 3.52 -7.46
N GLY A 43 4.90 4.01 -6.22
CA GLY A 43 4.93 5.43 -5.92
C GLY A 43 4.80 5.72 -4.43
N GLU A 44 5.14 6.95 -4.07
CA GLU A 44 5.08 7.46 -2.69
C GLU A 44 4.52 8.87 -2.69
N VAL A 45 3.62 9.16 -1.76
CA VAL A 45 2.90 10.45 -1.66
C VAL A 45 2.73 10.87 -0.20
N GLY A 46 2.45 12.16 0.03
CA GLY A 46 2.39 12.74 1.38
C GLY A 46 0.99 12.84 1.97
N SER A 47 -0.05 12.61 1.15
CA SER A 47 -1.45 12.82 1.55
C SER A 47 -2.39 11.74 1.02
N VAL A 48 -3.56 11.63 1.64
CA VAL A 48 -4.63 10.70 1.21
C VAL A 48 -5.21 11.09 -0.16
N ALA A 49 -5.29 12.38 -0.48
CA ALA A 49 -5.76 12.86 -1.77
C ALA A 49 -4.82 12.42 -2.91
N GLU A 50 -3.52 12.68 -2.75
CA GLU A 50 -2.50 12.22 -3.72
C GLU A 50 -2.45 10.69 -3.81
N LEU A 51 -2.71 9.98 -2.71
CA LEU A 51 -2.81 8.52 -2.73
C LEU A 51 -3.99 8.05 -3.58
N THR A 52 -5.13 8.72 -3.48
CA THR A 52 -6.31 8.40 -4.30
C THR A 52 -5.99 8.54 -5.79
N GLU A 53 -5.33 9.62 -6.17
CA GLU A 53 -4.89 9.83 -7.55
C GLU A 53 -3.84 8.81 -7.99
N LEU A 54 -2.88 8.48 -7.13
CA LEU A 54 -1.86 7.48 -7.42
C LEU A 54 -2.48 6.11 -7.67
N LEU A 55 -3.44 5.71 -6.82
CA LEU A 55 -4.18 4.46 -6.96
C LEU A 55 -4.93 4.40 -8.28
N ALA A 56 -5.68 5.45 -8.62
CA ALA A 56 -6.43 5.54 -9.88
C ALA A 56 -5.52 5.49 -11.13
N ARG A 57 -4.30 6.03 -11.04
CA ARG A 57 -3.34 6.04 -12.17
C ARG A 57 -2.58 4.73 -12.34
N ARG A 58 -2.31 4.00 -11.25
CA ARG A 58 -1.35 2.88 -11.25
C ARG A 58 -2.01 1.51 -11.03
N THR A 59 -3.26 1.48 -10.59
CA THR A 59 -3.92 0.25 -10.15
C THR A 59 -5.41 0.27 -10.49
N PRO A 60 -6.08 -0.89 -10.54
CA PRO A 60 -7.53 -0.95 -10.71
C PRO A 60 -8.31 -0.76 -9.39
N ILE A 61 -7.66 -0.41 -8.28
CA ILE A 61 -8.31 -0.32 -6.95
C ILE A 61 -8.35 1.14 -6.46
N GLY A 62 -9.28 1.43 -5.57
CA GLY A 62 -9.39 2.69 -4.84
C GLY A 62 -9.20 2.52 -3.33
N LEU A 63 -9.32 3.62 -2.58
CA LEU A 63 -9.22 3.60 -1.11
C LEU A 63 -10.25 2.67 -0.45
N ALA A 64 -11.45 2.56 -1.02
CA ALA A 64 -12.53 1.73 -0.49
C ALA A 64 -12.21 0.22 -0.55
N ASP A 65 -11.33 -0.19 -1.46
CA ASP A 65 -10.92 -1.59 -1.62
C ASP A 65 -9.81 -1.98 -0.63
N LEU A 66 -9.19 -0.99 0.02
CA LEU A 66 -8.12 -1.19 0.98
C LEU A 66 -8.69 -1.48 2.37
N ARG A 67 -8.06 -2.43 3.06
CA ARG A 67 -8.35 -2.79 4.45
C ARG A 67 -7.10 -2.58 5.28
N GLU A 68 -7.25 -1.94 6.44
CA GLU A 68 -6.17 -1.79 7.39
C GLU A 68 -5.81 -3.15 7.97
N THR A 69 -4.52 -3.50 7.89
CA THR A 69 -3.96 -4.64 8.59
C THR A 69 -2.98 -4.10 9.63
N ASP A 70 -3.17 -4.54 10.87
CA ASP A 70 -2.20 -4.30 11.92
C ASP A 70 -1.06 -5.29 11.71
N LEU A 71 0.04 -4.86 11.09
CA LEU A 71 1.31 -5.56 11.23
C LEU A 71 1.84 -5.25 12.64
N ARG A 72 1.20 -5.82 13.66
CA ARG A 72 1.89 -6.08 14.92
C ARG A 72 3.00 -7.05 14.58
N GLU A 73 4.22 -6.67 14.90
CA GLU A 73 5.44 -7.42 14.64
C GLU A 73 5.23 -8.92 14.97
N ALA A 74 5.08 -9.75 13.93
CA ALA A 74 5.42 -11.15 14.05
C ALA A 74 6.95 -11.17 14.07
N GLY A 75 7.50 -11.61 15.21
CA GLY A 75 8.90 -11.46 15.61
C GLY A 75 9.93 -12.11 14.71
#